data_AF-A0AAX2R9R1-F1
#
_entry.id   AF-A0AAX2R9R1-F1
#
_cell.length_a   1.000
_cell.length_b   1.000
_cell.length_c   1.000
_cell.angle_alpha   90.00
_cell.angle_beta   90.00
_cell.angle_gamma   90.00
#
_symmetry.space_group_name_H-M   'P 1'
#
loop_
_entity.id
_entity.type
_entity.pdbx_description
1 polymer ?
#
loop_
_entity_poly.entity_id
_entity_poly.type
_entity_poly.pdbx_seq_one_letter_code
_entity_poly.pdbx_strand_id
1 'polypeptide(L)' 'MATTTGRYSPAWIRALLAQPWIGALVRLALVSAFLIGGINKAMHFDAAIAEQAHFGLHPPALWAALAVVVEIGG' A
#
# COMPACT_ATOMS: atom_id res chain seq x y z
N MET A 1 -7.15 28.62 21.00
CA MET A 1 -5.82 27.98 21.06
C MET A 1 -5.32 27.80 19.64
N ALA A 2 -4.46 28.70 19.16
CA ALA A 2 -3.81 28.58 17.85
C ALA A 2 -2.49 27.84 18.04
N THR A 3 -2.37 26.64 17.47
CA THR A 3 -1.15 25.83 17.51
C THR A 3 -0.03 26.54 16.74
N THR A 4 1.02 26.94 17.45
CA THR A 4 2.28 27.47 16.91
C THR A 4 3.07 26.38 16.18
N THR A 5 2.76 26.13 14.91
CA THR A 5 3.56 25.25 14.02
C THR A 5 4.30 26.05 12.93
N GLY A 6 4.67 27.31 13.22
CA GLY A 6 4.98 28.29 12.18
C GLY A 6 6.45 28.59 11.84
N ARG A 7 7.47 27.96 12.46
CA ARG A 7 8.86 28.47 12.33
C ARG A 7 9.98 27.53 11.89
N TYR A 8 9.73 26.32 11.36
CA TYR A 8 10.84 25.39 11.03
C TYR A 8 10.76 24.62 9.70
N SER A 9 9.84 24.94 8.79
CA SER A 9 9.82 24.28 7.46
C SER A 9 10.46 25.18 6.39
N PRO A 10 11.56 24.78 5.75
CA PRO A 10 12.13 25.46 4.59
C PRO A 10 11.08 25.81 3.53
N ALA A 11 11.26 26.93 2.82
CA ALA A 11 10.27 27.43 1.86
C ALA A 11 9.91 26.41 0.77
N TRP A 12 10.88 25.59 0.35
CA TRP A 12 10.67 24.55 -0.66
C TRP A 12 9.77 23.42 -0.15
N ILE A 13 9.86 23.03 1.13
CA ILE A 13 8.96 22.02 1.73
C ILE A 13 7.53 22.53 1.75
N ARG A 14 7.34 23.82 2.06
CA ARG A 14 5.99 24.42 2.02
C ARG A 14 5.42 24.47 0.61
N ALA A 15 6.24 24.84 -0.38
CA ALA A 15 5.81 24.87 -1.78
C ALA A 15 5.43 23.47 -2.29
N LEU A 16 6.18 22.44 -1.86
CA LEU A 16 5.88 21.04 -2.11
C LEU A 16 4.55 20.66 -1.45
N LEU A 17 4.43 20.76 -0.12
CA LEU A 17 3.22 20.37 0.62
C LEU A 17 1.96 21.18 0.28
N ALA A 18 2.11 22.36 -0.34
CA ALA A 18 0.97 23.14 -0.85
C ALA A 18 0.29 22.51 -2.07
N GLN A 19 0.94 21.55 -2.74
CA GLN A 19 0.36 20.88 -3.91
C GLN A 19 -0.69 19.84 -3.48
N PRO A 20 -1.93 19.91 -3.99
CA PRO A 20 -3.02 19.04 -3.54
C PRO A 20 -2.79 17.56 -3.87
N TRP A 21 -1.95 17.24 -4.87
CA TRP A 21 -1.65 15.86 -5.29
C TRP A 21 -0.57 15.17 -4.45
N ILE A 22 0.23 15.92 -3.68
CA ILE A 22 1.35 15.32 -2.93
C ILE A 22 0.87 14.41 -1.81
N GLY A 23 -0.21 14.77 -1.13
CA GLY A 23 -0.82 13.90 -0.14
C GLY A 23 -1.23 12.55 -0.74
N ALA A 24 -1.83 12.58 -1.93
CA ALA A 24 -2.23 11.36 -2.64
C ALA A 24 -1.01 10.54 -3.11
N LEU A 25 0.03 11.17 -3.64
CA LEU A 25 1.25 10.46 -4.05
C LEU A 25 2.00 9.84 -2.87
N VAL A 26 2.12 10.56 -1.75
CA VAL A 26 2.76 10.02 -0.55
C VAL A 26 1.98 8.81 -0.05
N ARG A 27 0.65 8.91 0.01
CA ARG A 27 -0.21 7.76 0.35
C ARG A 27 -0.01 6.59 -0.61
N LEU A 28 0.03 6.84 -1.92
CA LEU A 28 0.29 5.82 -2.93
C LEU A 28 1.67 5.18 -2.75
N ALA A 29 2.70 5.97 -2.47
CA ALA A 29 4.06 5.48 -2.21
C ALA A 29 4.09 4.60 -0.95
N LEU A 30 3.40 5.00 0.12
CA LEU A 30 3.26 4.24 1.36
C LEU A 30 2.58 2.88 1.14
N VAL A 31 1.53 2.81 0.33
CA VAL A 31 0.81 1.55 0.06
C VAL A 31 1.36 0.76 -1.13
N SER A 32 2.36 1.30 -1.83
CA SER A 32 2.86 0.72 -3.10
C SER A 32 3.31 -0.73 -2.96
N ALA A 33 3.93 -1.10 -1.83
CA ALA A 33 4.37 -2.48 -1.58
C ALA A 33 3.19 -3.47 -1.58
N PHE A 34 2.05 -3.10 -0.98
CA PHE A 34 0.83 -3.91 -0.98
C PHE A 34 0.23 -3.99 -2.37
N LEU A 35 0.11 -2.86 -3.07
CA LEU A 35 -0.46 -2.85 -4.42
C LEU A 35 0.37 -3.69 -5.40
N ILE A 36 1.70 -3.54 -5.37
CA ILE A 36 2.60 -4.31 -6.22
C ILE A 36 2.51 -5.80 -5.87
N GLY A 37 2.52 -6.14 -4.58
CA GLY A 37 2.35 -7.53 -4.12
C GLY A 37 1.03 -8.14 -4.56
N GLY A 38 -0.08 -7.42 -4.37
CA GLY A 38 -1.42 -7.88 -4.70
C GLY A 38 -1.62 -8.06 -6.20
N ILE A 39 -1.13 -7.11 -7.02
CA ILE A 39 -1.15 -7.23 -8.47
C ILE A 39 -0.32 -8.43 -8.94
N ASN A 40 0.89 -8.62 -8.39
CA ASN A 40 1.73 -9.76 -8.72
C ASN A 40 1.06 -11.09 -8.37
N LYS A 41 0.42 -11.19 -7.19
CA LYS A 41 -0.36 -12.37 -6.79
C LYS A 41 -1.58 -12.58 -7.67
N ALA A 42 -2.26 -11.52 -8.12
CA ALA A 42 -3.39 -11.63 -9.03
C ALA A 42 -2.98 -12.13 -10.42
N MET A 43 -1.84 -11.67 -10.95
CA MET A 43 -1.31 -12.11 -12.24
C MET A 43 -0.73 -13.54 -12.18
N HIS A 44 -0.22 -13.95 -11.02
CA HIS A 44 0.43 -15.25 -10.81
C HIS A 44 -0.27 -16.04 -9.70
N PHE A 45 -1.59 -16.21 -9.85
CA PHE A 45 -2.44 -16.74 -8.79
C PHE A 45 -2.04 -18.17 -8.37
N ASP A 46 -1.62 -19.02 -9.30
CA ASP A 46 -1.15 -20.37 -8.98
C ASP A 46 0.09 -20.36 -8.06
N ALA A 47 1.01 -19.40 -8.25
CA ALA A 47 2.16 -19.23 -7.37
C ALA A 47 1.74 -18.73 -5.99
N ALA A 48 0.74 -17.84 -5.93
CA ALA A 48 0.17 -17.39 -4.65
C ALA A 48 -0.50 -18.54 -3.90
N ILE A 49 -1.24 -19.42 -4.58
CA ILE A 49 -1.82 -20.65 -3.98
C ILE A 49 -0.71 -21.54 -3.42
N ALA A 50 0.37 -21.77 -4.19
CA ALA A 50 1.50 -22.58 -3.75
C ALA A 50 2.19 -22.00 -2.51
N GLU A 51 2.31 -20.68 -2.44
CA GLU A 51 2.82 -19.97 -1.26
C GLU A 51 1.92 -20.16 -0.04
N GLN A 52 0.59 -20.04 -0.19
CA GLN A 52 -0.35 -20.29 0.92
C GLN A 52 -0.31 -21.75 1.38
N ALA A 53 -0.19 -22.69 0.43
CA ALA A 53 -0.04 -24.11 0.73
C ALA A 53 1.28 -24.39 1.47
N HIS A 54 2.37 -23.71 1.09
CA HIS A 54 3.66 -23.81 1.78
C HIS A 54 3.58 -23.30 3.23
N PHE A 55 2.77 -22.27 3.49
CA PHE A 55 2.46 -21.78 4.84
C PHE A 55 1.45 -22.66 5.61
N GLY A 56 0.97 -23.76 5.01
CA GLY A 56 0.02 -24.68 5.65
C GLY A 56 -1.41 -24.14 5.75
N LEU A 57 -1.75 -23.10 4.97
CA LEU A 57 -3.08 -22.52 4.96
C LEU A 57 -4.02 -23.33 4.06
N HIS A 58 -5.11 -23.85 4.65
CA HIS A 58 -6.13 -24.61 3.95
C HIS A 58 -7.51 -23.92 4.08
N PRO A 59 -8.29 -23.77 3.00
CA PRO A 59 -7.95 -24.04 1.60
C PRO A 59 -7.02 -22.97 1.01
N PRO A 60 -5.89 -23.31 0.36
CA PRO A 60 -4.88 -22.34 -0.03
C PRO A 60 -5.38 -21.30 -1.05
N ALA A 61 -6.28 -21.70 -1.95
CA ALA A 61 -6.89 -20.78 -2.92
C ALA A 61 -7.77 -19.70 -2.27
N LEU A 62 -8.46 -20.03 -1.18
CA LEU A 62 -9.26 -19.05 -0.45
C LEU A 62 -8.36 -17.99 0.19
N TRP A 63 -7.29 -18.44 0.87
CA TRP A 63 -6.33 -17.54 1.50
C TRP A 63 -5.57 -16.68 0.49
N ALA A 64 -5.21 -17.23 -0.67
CA ALA A 64 -4.57 -16.49 -1.75
C ALA A 64 -5.51 -15.40 -2.30
N ALA A 65 -6.80 -15.73 -2.50
CA ALA A 65 -7.78 -14.75 -2.95
C ALA A 65 -7.99 -13.63 -1.92
N LEU A 66 -8.08 -13.97 -0.63
CA LEU A 66 -8.19 -12.99 0.45
C LEU A 66 -6.96 -12.08 0.52
N ALA A 67 -5.76 -12.63 0.36
CA ALA A 67 -4.52 -11.86 0.33
C ALA A 67 -4.52 -10.83 -0.81
N VAL A 68 -4.92 -11.23 -2.02
CA VAL A 68 -5.06 -10.31 -3.17
C VAL A 68 -6.08 -9.21 -2.89
N VAL A 69 -7.25 -9.57 -2.35
CA VAL A 69 -8.32 -8.59 -2.05
C VAL A 69 -7.85 -7.58 -1.01
N VAL A 70 -7.18 -8.01 0.07
CA VAL A 70 -6.68 -7.10 1.11
C VAL A 70 -5.53 -6.24 0.58
N GLU A 71 -4.59 -6.82 -0.17
CA GLU A 71 -3.42 -6.09 -0.69
C GLU A 71 -3.81 -5.00 -1.70
N ILE A 72 -4.87 -5.21 -2.48
CA ILE A 72 -5.36 -4.23 -3.47
C ILE A 72 -6.41 -3.30 -2.87
N GLY A 73 -7.32 -3.83 -2.06
CA GLY A 73 -8.48 -3.11 -1.52
C GLY A 73 -8.16 -2.21 -0.32
N GLY A 74 -7.18 -2.61 0.51
CA GLY A 74 -6.89 -1.96 1.79
C GLY A 74 -7.82 -2.40 2.92
#